data_AF-A0A9D6NA02-F1
#
_entry.id   AF-A0A9D6NA02-F1
#
_cell.length_a   1.000
_cell.length_b   1.000
_cell.length_c   1.000
_cell.angle_alpha   90.00
_cell.angle_beta   90.00
_cell.angle_gamma   90.00
#
_symmetry.space_group_name_H-M   'P 1'
#
loop_
_entity.id
_entity.type
_entity.pdbx_description
1 polymer ?
#
loop_
_entity_poly.entity_id
_entity_poly.type
_entity_poly.pdbx_seq_one_letter_code
_entity_poly.pdbx_strand_id
1 'polypeptide(L)'
;MWRESRDLDLFCCREDVPAVLAGLKAAGLGCSRLAEPIDRCQARVVFHGHAHRGKHRARTSRGVPVYNVALPVMRLTSPEQPYLIFEI
;
A
#
# COMPACT_ATOMS: atom_id res chain seq x y z
N MET A 1 5.73 -12.09 -3.69
CA MET A 1 4.52 -11.37 -4.15
C MET A 1 3.31 -12.21 -3.75
N TRP A 2 2.57 -11.79 -2.73
CA TRP A 2 1.39 -12.51 -2.23
C TRP A 2 0.15 -11.66 -2.55
N ARG A 3 -0.92 -12.29 -3.05
CA ARG A 3 -2.05 -11.62 -3.71
C ARG A 3 -3.36 -12.28 -3.26
N GLU A 4 -4.04 -11.73 -2.26
CA GLU A 4 -5.33 -12.28 -1.78
C GLU A 4 -6.48 -11.26 -1.71
N SER A 5 -6.20 -9.97 -1.82
CA SER A 5 -7.21 -8.95 -2.08
C SER A 5 -6.82 -8.20 -3.35
N ARG A 6 -7.77 -8.01 -4.28
CA ARG A 6 -7.52 -7.47 -5.64
C ARG A 6 -7.01 -6.01 -5.66
N ASP A 7 -6.68 -5.45 -4.50
CA ASP A 7 -6.69 -4.02 -4.22
C ASP A 7 -5.45 -3.54 -3.46
N LEU A 8 -4.59 -4.44 -2.97
CA LEU A 8 -3.48 -4.12 -2.07
C LEU A 8 -2.27 -5.02 -2.34
N ASP A 9 -1.15 -4.43 -2.77
CA ASP A 9 0.12 -5.11 -2.99
C ASP A 9 1.13 -4.64 -1.93
N LEU A 10 1.48 -5.53 -1.01
CA LEU A 10 2.41 -5.25 0.08
C LEU A 10 3.75 -5.97 -0.13
N PHE A 11 4.84 -5.22 0.05
CA PHE A 11 6.20 -5.75 -0.01
C PHE A 11 6.81 -5.69 1.40
N CYS A 12 6.89 -6.84 2.05
CA CYS A 12 7.47 -7.06 3.37
C CYS A 12 8.51 -8.19 3.31
N CYS A 13 9.31 -8.32 4.38
CA CYS A 13 10.17 -9.49 4.54
C CYS A 13 9.32 -10.76 4.62
N ARG A 14 9.86 -11.89 4.11
CA ARG A 14 9.09 -13.14 3.97
C ARG A 14 8.59 -13.65 5.33
N GLU A 15 9.36 -13.40 6.37
CA GLU A 15 9.11 -13.80 7.75
C GLU A 15 7.88 -13.07 8.33
N ASP A 16 7.61 -11.86 7.85
CA ASP A 16 6.53 -11.00 8.35
C ASP A 16 5.19 -11.24 7.65
N VAL A 17 5.16 -12.05 6.59
CA VAL A 17 3.94 -12.33 5.80
C VAL A 17 2.78 -12.72 6.71
N PRO A 18 2.87 -13.71 7.63
CA PRO A 18 1.74 -14.10 8.47
C PRO A 18 1.18 -12.95 9.33
N ALA A 19 2.06 -12.10 9.87
CA ALA A 19 1.69 -10.96 10.70
C ALA A 19 1.03 -9.83 9.87
N VAL A 20 1.47 -9.65 8.62
CA VAL A 20 0.83 -8.77 7.65
C VAL A 20 -0.56 -9.30 7.34
N LEU A 21 -0.70 -10.57 6.96
CA LEU A 21 -1.98 -11.17 6.56
C LEU A 21 -3.05 -11.07 7.66
N ALA A 22 -2.66 -11.30 8.91
CA ALA A 22 -3.54 -11.15 10.06
C ALA A 22 -4.10 -9.71 10.19
N GLY A 23 -3.29 -8.69 9.88
CA GLY A 23 -3.73 -7.29 9.86
C GLY A 23 -4.56 -6.90 8.63
N LEU A 24 -4.34 -7.54 7.48
CA LEU A 24 -5.02 -7.22 6.22
C LEU A 24 -6.46 -7.71 6.12
N LYS A 25 -6.83 -8.75 6.87
CA LYS A 25 -8.20 -9.28 6.89
C LYS A 25 -9.27 -8.25 7.30
N ALA A 26 -8.86 -7.05 7.75
CA ALA A 26 -9.75 -5.99 8.21
C ALA A 26 -9.82 -4.74 7.30
N ALA A 27 -9.06 -4.64 6.21
CA ALA A 27 -8.86 -3.33 5.57
C ALA A 27 -8.77 -3.36 4.04
N GLY A 28 -9.77 -2.76 3.42
CA GLY A 28 -9.55 -1.97 2.21
C GLY A 28 -9.33 -0.51 2.60
N LEU A 29 -8.65 0.25 1.73
CA LEU A 29 -9.10 1.61 1.42
C LEU A 29 -8.92 2.70 2.51
N GLY A 30 -7.70 3.17 2.75
CA GLY A 30 -7.54 4.46 3.44
C GLY A 30 -7.93 4.47 4.93
N CYS A 31 -7.75 3.33 5.60
CA CYS A 31 -7.97 3.22 7.04
C CYS A 31 -6.64 3.29 7.80
N SER A 32 -6.54 4.17 8.80
CA SER A 32 -5.40 4.25 9.74
C SER A 32 -5.11 2.92 10.45
N ARG A 33 -6.08 2.00 10.48
CA ARG A 33 -5.96 0.65 11.03
C ARG A 33 -4.89 -0.21 10.35
N LEU A 34 -4.46 0.14 9.14
CA LEU A 34 -3.34 -0.53 8.47
C LEU A 34 -1.96 0.01 8.89
N ALA A 35 -1.88 1.19 9.50
CA ALA A 35 -0.59 1.77 9.87
C ALA A 35 0.15 0.90 10.91
N GLU A 36 -0.56 0.43 11.93
CA GLU A 36 0.03 -0.40 12.99
C GLU A 36 0.55 -1.76 12.48
N PRO A 37 -0.21 -2.53 11.67
CA PRO A 37 0.31 -3.74 11.05
C PRO A 37 1.51 -3.49 10.12
N ILE A 38 1.47 -2.45 9.29
CA ILE A 38 2.57 -2.09 8.38
C ILE A 38 3.85 -1.80 9.19
N ASP A 39 3.71 -1.03 10.25
CA ASP A 39 4.83 -0.62 11.11
C ASP A 39 5.40 -1.75 11.95
N ARG A 40 4.56 -2.71 12.37
CA ARG A 40 4.99 -3.92 13.10
C ARG A 40 5.73 -4.89 12.18
N CYS A 41 5.28 -5.04 10.94
CA CYS A 41 5.81 -5.98 9.97
C CYS A 41 6.99 -5.42 9.15
N GLN A 42 7.51 -4.25 9.54
CA GLN A 42 8.70 -3.62 8.96
C GLN A 42 8.69 -3.56 7.42
N ALA A 43 7.54 -3.28 6.82
CA ALA A 43 7.43 -3.20 5.37
C ALA A 43 8.37 -2.11 4.81
N ARG A 44 9.06 -2.41 3.71
CA ARG A 44 9.96 -1.44 3.04
C ARG A 44 9.17 -0.41 2.24
N VAL A 45 8.05 -0.84 1.65
CA VAL A 45 7.15 -0.01 0.84
C VAL A 45 5.76 -0.66 0.75
N VAL A 46 4.72 0.17 0.65
CA VAL A 46 3.33 -0.26 0.46
C VAL A 46 2.74 0.34 -0.81
N PHE A 47 2.05 -0.48 -1.62
CA PHE A 47 1.26 -0.01 -2.76
C PHE A 47 -0.20 -0.42 -2.58
N HIS A 48 -1.14 0.47 -2.85
CA HIS A 48 -2.56 0.15 -2.79
C HIS A 48 -3.36 0.83 -3.89
N GLY A 49 -4.48 0.22 -4.26
CA GLY A 49 -5.46 0.78 -5.18
C GLY A 49 -6.73 1.26 -4.49
N HIS A 50 -7.79 1.43 -5.29
CA HIS A 50 -9.21 1.60 -4.92
C HIS A 50 -9.59 2.87 -4.14
N ALA A 51 -8.66 3.53 -3.45
CA ALA A 51 -8.90 4.83 -2.81
C ALA A 51 -8.87 5.95 -3.86
N HIS A 52 -9.91 5.99 -4.72
CA HIS A 52 -9.99 6.85 -5.91
C HIS A 52 -9.91 8.36 -5.61
N ARG A 53 -10.20 8.75 -4.37
CA ARG A 53 -10.15 10.13 -3.87
C ARG A 53 -9.01 10.35 -2.86
N GLY A 54 -8.10 9.37 -2.74
CA GLY A 54 -6.95 9.45 -1.84
C GLY A 54 -5.79 10.26 -2.43
N LYS A 55 -4.73 10.41 -1.64
CA LYS A 55 -3.47 11.01 -2.08
C LYS A 55 -2.57 9.96 -2.70
N HIS A 56 -1.80 10.33 -3.72
CA HIS A 56 -0.84 9.44 -4.38
C HIS A 56 0.29 8.96 -3.44
N ARG A 57 0.76 9.82 -2.53
CA ARG A 57 1.86 9.50 -1.60
C ARG A 57 1.46 9.79 -0.15
N ALA A 58 1.88 8.90 0.75
CA ALA A 58 1.79 9.06 2.19
C ALA A 58 2.96 8.33 2.88
N ARG A 59 3.04 8.47 4.20
CA ARG A 59 3.95 7.72 5.07
C ARG A 59 3.22 7.26 6.32
N THR A 60 3.59 6.10 6.85
CA THR A 60 3.17 5.69 8.21
C THR A 60 3.90 6.50 9.28
N SER A 61 3.53 6.35 10.55
CA SER A 61 4.19 7.04 11.66
C SER A 61 5.64 6.59 11.84
N ARG A 62 5.99 5.35 11.46
CA ARG A 62 7.39 4.89 11.37
C ARG A 62 8.09 5.21 10.05
N GLY A 63 7.46 6.01 9.18
CA GLY A 63 8.08 6.52 7.97
C GLY A 63 8.03 5.60 6.75
N VAL A 64 7.35 4.45 6.83
CA VAL A 64 7.19 3.52 5.70
C VAL A 64 6.48 4.24 4.55
N PRO A 65 7.05 4.29 3.34
CA PRO A 65 6.42 4.94 2.20
C PRO A 65 5.20 4.14 1.72
N VAL A 66 4.10 4.86 1.49
CA VAL A 66 2.83 4.31 1.00
C VAL A 66 2.43 5.01 -0.28
N TYR A 67 2.14 4.24 -1.32
CA TYR A 67 1.74 4.74 -2.64
C TYR A 67 0.34 4.28 -3.00
N ASN A 68 -0.52 5.24 -3.32
CA ASN A 68 -1.80 4.99 -3.94
C ASN A 68 -1.62 4.97 -5.47
N VAL A 69 -1.80 3.79 -6.04
CA VAL A 69 -1.66 3.50 -7.48
C VAL A 69 -3.04 3.29 -8.13
N ALA A 70 -4.12 3.72 -7.48
CA ALA A 70 -5.45 3.68 -8.09
C ALA A 70 -5.49 4.51 -9.37
N LEU A 71 -6.08 3.96 -10.44
CA LEU A 71 -6.12 4.60 -11.76
C LEU A 71 -6.65 6.05 -11.73
N PRO A 72 -7.73 6.40 -10.99
CA PRO A 72 -8.18 7.79 -10.91
C PRO A 72 -7.16 8.73 -10.29
N VAL A 73 -6.39 8.26 -9.30
CA VAL A 73 -5.33 9.04 -8.67
C VAL A 73 -4.15 9.19 -9.63
N MET A 74 -3.74 8.11 -10.29
CA MET A 74 -2.64 8.13 -11.25
C MET A 74 -2.94 8.99 -12.48
N ARG A 75 -4.18 9.02 -12.97
CA ARG A 75 -4.59 9.92 -14.06
C ARG A 75 -4.49 11.40 -13.66
N LEU A 76 -4.61 11.72 -12.38
CA LEU A 76 -4.46 13.09 -11.88
C LEU A 76 -2.99 13.45 -11.66
N THR A 77 -2.16 12.51 -11.18
CA THR A 77 -0.75 12.80 -10.83
C THR A 77 0.25 12.51 -11.94
N SER A 78 -0.06 11.59 -12.85
CA SER A 78 0.80 11.15 -13.96
C SER A 78 -0.05 10.72 -15.17
N PRO A 79 -0.73 11.67 -15.84
CA PRO A 79 -1.70 11.38 -16.89
C PRO A 79 -1.11 10.60 -18.09
N GLU A 80 0.10 10.97 -18.52
CA GLU A 80 0.81 10.33 -19.64
C GLU A 80 1.26 8.89 -19.32
N GLN A 81 1.45 8.58 -18.04
CA GLN A 81 1.95 7.30 -17.55
C GLN A 81 1.21 6.95 -16.25
N PRO A 82 -0.04 6.43 -16.33
CA PRO A 82 -0.88 6.23 -15.16
C PRO A 82 -0.52 4.96 -14.38
N TYR A 83 0.78 4.75 -14.17
CA TYR A 83 1.38 3.67 -13.40
C TYR A 83 2.61 4.19 -12.64
N LEU A 84 3.08 3.45 -11.64
CA LEU A 84 4.27 3.78 -10.86
C LEU A 84 5.35 2.73 -11.11
N ILE A 85 6.54 3.19 -11.50
CA ILE A 85 7.76 2.37 -11.47
C ILE A 85 8.46 2.64 -10.15
N PHE A 86 8.83 1.57 -9.43
CA PHE A 86 9.53 1.65 -8.16
C PHE A 86 10.72 0.70 -8.17
N GLU A 87 11.89 1.21 -7.80
CA GLU A 87 13.15 0.47 -7.70
C GLU A 87 13.44 0.12 -6.23
N ILE A 88 13.92 -1.09 -5.95
CA ILE A 88 14.08 -1.64 -4.59
C ILE A 88 15.54 -1.81 -4.23
#